data_AF-A0A935FLN4-F1
#
_entry.id   AF-A0A935FLN4-F1
#
_cell.length_a   1.000
_cell.length_b   1.000
_cell.length_c   1.000
_cell.angle_alpha   90.00
_cell.angle_beta   90.00
_cell.angle_gamma   90.00
#
_symmetry.space_group_name_H-M   'P 1'
#
loop_
_entity.id
_entity.type
_entity.pdbx_description
1 polymer ?
#
loop_
_entity_poly.entity_id
_entity_poly.type
_entity_poly.pdbx_seq_one_letter_code
_entity_poly.pdbx_strand_id
1 'polypeptide(L)'
;MTTTRHRRLIRNYLLDRRLQLRYTLVVVLVSAGLSAGLGYFWYGEMRQASQIVEVQVMGSLDEQGARQIQQDLARQDQRRLIVLVGFGVALAVALAGYSIVFTHKVAGPLHKMQRAFAAMRDGHLPEVHDLRRHDQLRAFWAAFKEMYVALRDQTQQELEELDQIAACLGAEASAEQRQQAVDRLTALRERKRAALTSEV
;
A
#
# COMPACT_ATOMS: atom_id res chain seq x y z
N MET A 1 29.69 -4.26 -25.22
CA MET A 1 28.23 -4.18 -25.01
C MET A 1 27.94 -3.20 -23.88
N THR A 2 27.56 -1.97 -24.22
CA THR A 2 27.26 -0.92 -23.23
C THR A 2 25.86 -1.12 -22.68
N THR A 3 25.75 -1.50 -21.40
CA THR A 3 24.47 -1.62 -20.69
C THR A 3 23.91 -0.22 -20.43
N THR A 4 22.91 0.18 -21.21
CA THR A 4 22.14 1.41 -20.99
C THR A 4 21.35 1.28 -19.69
N ARG A 5 21.91 1.84 -18.61
CA ARG A 5 21.28 1.91 -17.29
C ARG A 5 20.05 2.82 -17.38
N HIS A 6 18.87 2.25 -17.59
CA HIS A 6 17.61 3.00 -17.52
C HIS A 6 17.45 3.61 -16.12
N ARG A 7 17.76 4.90 -16.00
CA ARG A 7 17.42 5.71 -14.82
C ARG A 7 15.90 5.73 -14.72
N ARG A 8 15.35 4.98 -13.76
CA ARG A 8 13.93 5.01 -13.42
C ARG A 8 13.62 6.42 -12.91
N LEU A 9 13.14 7.27 -13.82
CA LEU A 9 12.74 8.64 -13.52
C LEU A 9 11.71 8.63 -12.39
N ILE A 10 11.90 9.51 -11.42
CA ILE A 10 11.04 9.74 -10.24
C ILE A 10 9.58 9.97 -10.68
N ARG A 11 9.36 10.35 -11.94
CA ARG A 11 8.05 10.43 -12.62
C ARG A 11 7.20 9.16 -12.55
N ASN A 12 7.80 7.97 -12.37
CA ASN A 12 7.06 6.70 -12.22
C ASN A 12 6.57 6.40 -10.79
N TYR A 13 6.84 7.26 -9.79
CA TYR A 13 6.33 7.03 -8.44
C TYR A 13 4.82 7.32 -8.32
N LEU A 14 4.32 8.26 -9.12
CA LEU A 14 2.91 8.68 -9.19
C LEU A 14 2.10 7.78 -10.15
N LEU A 15 2.07 6.46 -9.93
CA LEU A 15 1.29 5.54 -10.76
C LEU A 15 -0.22 5.69 -10.51
N ASP A 16 -0.62 5.89 -9.24
CA ASP A 16 -1.99 6.21 -8.82
C ASP A 16 -2.04 7.54 -8.07
N ARG A 17 -2.09 8.64 -8.83
CA ARG A 17 -2.20 9.99 -8.25
C ARG A 17 -3.40 10.14 -7.33
N ARG A 18 -4.53 9.51 -7.65
CA ARG A 18 -5.77 9.63 -6.85
C ARG A 18 -5.65 8.97 -5.49
N LEU A 19 -5.06 7.77 -5.41
CA LEU A 19 -4.89 7.05 -4.15
C LEU A 19 -3.86 7.77 -3.27
N GLN A 20 -2.69 8.08 -3.85
CA GLN A 20 -1.61 8.77 -3.16
C GLN A 20 -2.05 10.12 -2.60
N LEU A 21 -2.74 10.94 -3.40
CA LEU A 21 -3.20 12.26 -2.96
C LEU A 21 -4.25 12.16 -1.83
N ARG A 22 -5.16 11.18 -1.86
CA ARG A 22 -6.13 10.98 -0.78
C ARG A 22 -5.44 10.66 0.55
N TYR A 23 -4.52 9.70 0.55
CA TYR A 23 -3.81 9.34 1.79
C TYR A 23 -2.86 10.44 2.26
N THR A 24 -2.10 11.06 1.34
CA THR A 24 -1.22 12.18 1.69
C THR A 24 -2.02 13.36 2.24
N LEU A 25 -3.19 13.68 1.67
CA LEU A 25 -4.06 14.75 2.19
C LEU A 25 -4.52 14.44 3.61
N VAL A 26 -4.99 13.21 3.87
CA VAL A 26 -5.39 12.79 5.23
C VAL A 26 -4.22 12.92 6.20
N VAL A 27 -3.02 12.46 5.84
CA VAL A 27 -1.83 12.57 6.69
C VAL A 27 -1.50 14.03 6.97
N VAL A 28 -1.50 14.90 5.96
CA VAL A 28 -1.23 16.33 6.14
C VAL A 28 -2.27 16.98 7.05
N LEU A 29 -3.56 16.69 6.87
CA LEU A 29 -4.63 17.24 7.70
C LEU A 29 -4.53 16.77 9.15
N VAL A 30 -4.23 15.49 9.38
CA VAL A 30 -4.02 14.94 10.72
C VAL A 30 -2.78 15.56 11.36
N SER A 31 -1.66 15.66 10.63
CA SER A 31 -0.43 16.30 11.13
C SER A 31 -0.65 17.77 11.46
N ALA A 32 -1.39 18.51 10.63
CA ALA A 32 -1.76 19.90 10.88
C ALA A 32 -2.66 20.04 12.10
N GLY A 33 -3.67 19.17 12.24
CA GLY A 33 -4.56 19.14 13.40
C GLY A 33 -3.82 18.84 14.70
N LEU A 34 -2.95 17.82 14.71
CA LEU A 34 -2.10 17.49 15.86
C LEU A 34 -1.14 18.62 16.21
N SER A 35 -0.52 19.24 15.20
CA SER A 35 0.40 20.37 15.41
C SER A 35 -0.33 21.61 15.95
N ALA A 36 -1.53 21.90 15.44
CA ALA A 36 -2.37 22.99 15.94
C ALA A 36 -2.85 22.73 17.38
N GLY A 37 -3.28 21.50 17.68
CA GLY A 37 -3.70 21.10 19.03
C GLY A 37 -2.55 21.18 20.04
N LEU A 38 -1.37 20.64 19.69
CA LEU A 38 -0.17 20.74 20.52
C LEU A 38 0.28 22.19 20.68
N GLY A 39 0.24 22.99 19.60
CA GLY A 39 0.56 24.41 19.64
C GLY A 39 -0.39 25.19 20.56
N TYR A 40 -1.69 24.90 20.52
CA TYR A 40 -2.69 25.51 21.39
C TYR A 40 -2.43 25.16 22.86
N PHE A 41 -2.21 23.89 23.17
CA PHE A 41 -1.92 23.43 24.53
C PHE A 41 -0.62 24.06 25.06
N TRP A 42 0.45 24.03 24.25
CA TRP A 42 1.73 24.64 24.60
C TRP A 42 1.62 26.14 24.85
N TYR A 43 0.84 26.85 24.04
CA TYR A 43 0.63 28.28 24.21
C TYR A 43 -0.09 28.61 25.53
N GLY A 44 -1.00 27.75 25.97
CA GLY A 44 -1.65 27.84 27.28
C GLY A 44 -0.65 27.73 28.44
N GLU A 45 0.19 26.68 28.43
CA GLU A 45 1.23 26.46 29.44
C GLU A 45 2.28 27.59 29.45
N MET A 46 2.69 28.08 28.27
CA MET A 46 3.67 29.16 28.16
C MET A 46 3.17 30.46 28.78
N ARG A 47 1.90 30.82 28.59
CA ARG A 47 1.33 32.03 29.21
C ARG A 47 1.37 31.96 30.74
N GLN A 48 1.17 30.78 31.33
CA GLN A 48 1.24 30.59 32.77
C GLN A 48 2.67 30.76 33.29
N ALA A 49 3.65 30.19 32.59
CA ALA A 49 5.06 30.30 32.96
C ALA A 49 5.58 31.76 32.87
N SER A 50 5.19 32.51 31.84
CA SER A 50 5.61 33.92 31.67
C SER A 50 5.01 34.85 32.74
N GLN A 51 3.77 34.60 33.19
CA GLN A 51 3.12 35.42 34.22
C GLN A 51 3.81 35.33 35.59
N ILE A 52 4.32 34.16 35.96
CA ILE A 52 5.02 33.97 37.24
C ILE A 52 6.34 34.75 37.24
N VAL A 53 7.08 34.71 36.13
CA VAL A 53 8.34 35.44 35.97
C VAL A 53 8.09 36.94 35.96
N GLU A 54 7.07 37.42 35.25
CA GLU A 54 6.74 38.85 35.18
C GLU A 54 6.34 39.42 36.55
N VAL A 55 5.46 38.74 37.30
CA VAL A 55 5.01 39.19 38.64
C VAL A 55 6.15 39.23 39.65
N GLN A 56 7.06 38.25 39.60
CA GLN A 56 8.17 38.14 40.55
C GLN A 56 9.29 39.15 40.28
N VAL A 57 9.48 39.51 39.00
CA VAL A 57 10.53 40.43 38.53
C VAL A 57 10.08 41.90 38.61
N MET A 58 8.80 42.21 38.34
CA MET A 58 8.28 43.59 38.44
C MET A 58 8.22 44.12 39.88
N GLY A 59 8.17 43.25 40.89
CA GLY A 59 8.16 43.66 42.30
C GLY A 59 9.52 44.12 42.86
N SER A 60 10.62 44.01 42.09
CA SER A 60 11.99 44.20 42.59
C SER A 60 12.90 45.06 41.71
N LEU A 61 12.41 45.61 40.59
CA LEU A 61 13.21 46.32 39.60
C LEU A 61 12.67 47.71 39.26
N ASP A 62 13.59 48.59 38.86
CA ASP A 62 13.29 49.94 38.34
C ASP A 62 12.56 49.87 36.97
N GLU A 63 11.82 50.91 36.59
CA GLU A 63 10.95 50.91 35.39
C GLU A 63 11.70 50.52 34.10
N GLN A 64 12.99 50.86 34.02
CA GLN A 64 13.84 50.55 32.87
C GLN A 64 14.22 49.07 32.80
N GLY A 65 14.54 48.44 33.93
CA GLY A 65 14.87 47.02 34.00
C GLY A 65 13.67 46.12 33.69
N ALA A 66 12.49 46.54 34.15
CA ALA A 66 11.22 45.89 33.84
C ALA A 66 10.91 45.84 32.33
N ARG A 67 11.08 46.96 31.62
CA ARG A 67 10.86 47.03 30.16
C ARG A 67 11.84 46.17 29.37
N GLN A 68 13.10 46.10 29.79
CA GLN A 68 14.12 45.30 29.12
C GLN A 68 13.81 43.79 29.24
N ILE A 69 13.40 43.33 30.41
CA ILE A 69 13.06 41.92 30.63
C ILE A 69 11.78 41.53 29.88
N GLN A 70 10.75 42.40 29.84
CA GLN A 70 9.56 42.16 29.02
C GLN A 70 9.89 41.98 27.53
N GLN A 71 10.80 42.80 26.99
CA GLN A 71 11.23 42.68 25.59
C GLN A 71 12.00 41.38 25.33
N ASP A 72 12.86 40.96 26.26
CA ASP A 72 13.61 39.72 26.14
C ASP A 72 12.71 38.49 26.25
N LEU A 73 11.73 38.49 27.15
CA LEU A 73 10.71 37.45 27.25
C LEU A 73 9.87 37.36 25.97
N ALA A 74 9.39 38.50 25.44
CA ALA A 74 8.62 38.54 24.20
C ALA A 74 9.42 37.99 23.00
N ARG A 75 10.70 38.34 22.88
CA ARG A 75 11.60 37.80 21.84
C ARG A 75 11.81 36.30 21.98
N GLN A 76 12.00 35.82 23.21
CA GLN A 76 12.14 34.38 23.49
C GLN A 76 10.86 33.61 23.17
N ASP A 77 9.69 34.16 23.51
CA ASP A 77 8.39 33.59 23.21
C ASP A 77 8.17 33.51 21.69
N GLN A 78 8.43 34.59 20.97
CA GLN A 78 8.33 34.61 19.52
C GLN A 78 9.29 33.62 18.86
N ARG A 79 10.55 33.54 19.31
CA ARG A 79 11.52 32.58 18.78
C ARG A 79 11.08 31.14 19.03
N ARG A 80 10.58 30.83 20.24
CA ARG A 80 10.07 29.50 20.59
C ARG A 80 8.87 29.11 19.72
N LEU A 81 7.91 30.02 19.51
CA LEU A 81 6.76 29.80 18.63
C LEU A 81 7.18 29.56 17.17
N ILE A 82 8.12 30.34 16.64
CA ILE A 82 8.65 30.15 15.28
C ILE A 82 9.31 28.77 15.15
N VAL A 83 10.11 28.36 16.13
CA VAL A 83 10.75 27.03 16.13
C VAL A 83 9.71 25.91 16.18
N LEU A 84 8.67 26.04 17.02
CA LEU A 84 7.60 25.05 17.15
C LEU A 84 6.81 24.89 15.84
N VAL A 85 6.36 26.02 15.26
CA VAL A 85 5.61 26.02 13.99
C VAL A 85 6.50 25.49 12.86
N GLY A 86 7.75 25.94 12.78
CA GLY A 86 8.71 25.48 11.78
C GLY A 86 8.96 23.97 11.87
N PHE A 87 9.11 23.44 13.09
CA PHE A 87 9.24 22.00 13.31
C PHE A 87 7.96 21.23 12.89
N GLY A 88 6.77 21.72 13.24
CA GLY A 88 5.50 21.11 12.84
C GLY A 88 5.33 21.04 11.32
N VAL A 89 5.66 22.14 10.62
CA VAL A 89 5.66 22.17 9.14
C VAL A 89 6.67 21.19 8.56
N ALA A 90 7.90 21.19 9.07
CA ALA A 90 8.95 20.27 8.61
C ALA A 90 8.55 18.80 8.79
N LEU A 91 7.96 18.46 9.95
CA LEU A 91 7.44 17.12 10.23
C LEU A 91 6.29 16.74 9.29
N ALA A 92 5.33 17.65 9.05
CA ALA A 92 4.24 17.40 8.12
C ALA A 92 4.74 17.13 6.69
N VAL A 93 5.74 17.89 6.22
CA VAL A 93 6.38 17.67 4.91
C VAL A 93 7.09 16.31 4.87
N ALA A 94 7.83 15.95 5.92
CA ALA A 94 8.50 14.66 6.01
C ALA A 94 7.51 13.50 5.98
N LEU A 95 6.40 13.58 6.73
CA LEU A 95 5.34 12.58 6.75
C LEU A 95 4.60 12.49 5.40
N ALA A 96 4.36 13.62 4.73
CA ALA A 96 3.78 13.64 3.40
C ALA A 96 4.68 12.92 2.38
N GLY A 97 5.98 13.22 2.40
CA GLY A 97 6.98 12.54 1.58
C GLY A 97 7.05 11.04 1.85
N TYR A 98 7.08 10.64 3.13
CA TYR A 98 7.03 9.24 3.53
C TYR A 98 5.77 8.54 3.03
N SER A 99 4.60 9.18 3.13
CA SER A 99 3.31 8.63 2.71
C SER A 99 3.26 8.33 1.21
N ILE A 100 3.87 9.19 0.39
CA ILE A 100 4.00 8.95 -1.06
C ILE A 100 4.86 7.71 -1.31
N VAL A 101 6.00 7.59 -0.60
CA VAL A 101 6.88 6.43 -0.73
C VAL A 101 6.19 5.14 -0.30
N PHE A 102 5.51 5.19 0.84
CA PHE A 102 4.74 4.06 1.37
C PHE A 102 3.66 3.62 0.39
N THR A 103 2.89 4.56 -0.17
CA THR A 103 1.79 4.23 -1.08
C THR A 103 2.29 3.55 -2.36
N HIS A 104 3.48 3.88 -2.87
CA HIS A 104 4.05 3.18 -4.02
C HIS A 104 4.34 1.69 -3.74
N LYS A 105 4.79 1.37 -2.52
CA LYS A 105 5.07 -0.02 -2.09
C LYS A 105 3.80 -0.87 -1.96
N VAL A 106 2.63 -0.26 -1.99
CA VAL A 106 1.32 -0.93 -1.92
C VAL A 106 0.62 -0.89 -3.28
N ALA A 107 0.53 0.28 -3.90
CA ALA A 107 -0.19 0.47 -5.16
C ALA A 107 0.42 -0.30 -6.34
N GLY A 108 1.77 -0.35 -6.43
CA GLY A 108 2.46 -1.08 -7.50
C GLY A 108 2.09 -2.57 -7.53
N PRO A 109 2.25 -3.29 -6.41
CA PRO A 109 1.77 -4.67 -6.27
C PRO A 109 0.29 -4.84 -6.57
N LEU A 110 -0.55 -3.93 -6.07
CA LEU A 110 -2.00 -4.02 -6.23
C LEU A 110 -2.42 -4.00 -7.69
N HIS A 111 -1.82 -3.15 -8.53
CA HIS A 111 -2.04 -3.15 -9.98
C HIS A 111 -1.65 -4.47 -10.65
N LYS A 112 -0.54 -5.08 -10.21
CA LYS A 112 -0.11 -6.39 -10.73
C LYS A 112 -1.11 -7.48 -10.35
N MET A 113 -1.60 -7.45 -9.12
CA MET A 113 -2.61 -8.38 -8.61
C MET A 113 -3.93 -8.24 -9.36
N GLN A 114 -4.42 -7.01 -9.54
CA GLN A 114 -5.65 -6.73 -10.28
C GLN A 114 -5.60 -7.28 -11.72
N ARG A 115 -4.46 -7.16 -12.40
CA ARG A 115 -4.30 -7.75 -13.74
C ARG A 115 -4.32 -9.28 -13.72
N ALA A 116 -3.70 -9.91 -12.73
CA ALA A 116 -3.74 -11.36 -12.59
C ALA A 116 -5.16 -11.86 -12.25
N PHE A 117 -5.88 -11.16 -11.37
CA PHE A 117 -7.28 -11.44 -11.09
C PHE A 117 -8.17 -11.25 -12.32
N ALA A 118 -7.96 -10.20 -13.10
CA ALA A 118 -8.70 -9.98 -14.34
C ALA A 118 -8.43 -11.08 -15.37
N ALA A 119 -7.17 -11.47 -15.54
CA ALA A 119 -6.81 -12.60 -16.41
C ALA A 119 -7.53 -13.88 -15.98
N MET A 120 -7.45 -14.25 -14.70
CA MET A 120 -8.13 -15.43 -14.14
C MET A 120 -9.66 -15.35 -14.32
N ARG A 121 -10.27 -14.19 -14.04
CA ARG A 121 -11.71 -13.95 -14.26
C ARG A 121 -12.09 -14.18 -15.73
N ASP A 122 -11.24 -13.75 -16.64
CA ASP A 122 -11.46 -13.86 -18.08
C ASP A 122 -11.04 -15.26 -18.61
N GLY A 123 -10.74 -16.23 -17.74
CA GLY A 123 -10.36 -17.60 -18.09
C GLY A 123 -8.92 -17.77 -18.59
N HIS A 124 -8.10 -16.72 -18.50
CA HIS A 124 -6.71 -16.74 -18.92
C HIS A 124 -5.79 -17.03 -17.71
N LEU A 125 -4.88 -17.99 -17.86
CA LEU A 125 -3.93 -18.38 -16.82
C LEU A 125 -2.45 -18.15 -17.24
N PRO A 126 -2.03 -16.91 -17.59
CA PRO A 126 -0.64 -16.62 -17.93
C PRO A 126 0.33 -16.87 -16.76
N GLU A 127 1.62 -17.01 -17.05
CA GLU A 127 2.62 -17.13 -15.99
C GLU A 127 2.69 -15.86 -15.12
N VAL A 128 2.67 -16.04 -13.80
CA VAL A 128 2.74 -14.94 -12.82
C VAL A 128 4.07 -14.95 -12.08
N HIS A 129 4.79 -13.83 -12.14
CA HIS A 129 6.06 -13.66 -11.41
C HIS A 129 5.86 -13.11 -10.00
N ASP A 130 6.89 -13.19 -9.16
CA ASP A 130 6.85 -12.69 -7.78
C ASP A 130 6.80 -11.16 -7.67
N LEU A 131 6.38 -10.68 -6.49
CA LEU A 131 6.45 -9.27 -6.11
C LEU A 131 7.87 -8.88 -5.70
N ARG A 132 8.16 -7.56 -5.69
CA ARG A 132 9.47 -7.05 -5.32
C ARG A 132 9.71 -7.25 -3.82
N ARG A 133 10.98 -7.36 -3.42
CA ARG A 133 11.41 -7.63 -2.03
C ARG A 133 10.87 -6.63 -0.99
N HIS A 134 10.53 -5.40 -1.37
CA HIS A 134 10.07 -4.37 -0.43
C HIS A 134 8.58 -4.06 -0.54
N ASP A 135 7.84 -4.89 -1.27
CA ASP A 135 6.40 -4.78 -1.39
C ASP A 135 5.73 -5.34 -0.13
N GLN A 136 4.66 -4.68 0.30
CA GLN A 136 3.97 -5.02 1.56
C GLN A 136 3.10 -6.28 1.43
N LEU A 137 2.52 -6.51 0.24
CA LEU A 137 1.53 -7.58 -0.01
C LEU A 137 2.17 -8.93 -0.39
N ARG A 138 3.43 -9.18 -0.03
CA ARG A 138 4.16 -10.39 -0.45
C ARG A 138 3.55 -11.69 0.05
N ALA A 139 3.20 -11.75 1.34
CA ALA A 139 2.62 -12.97 1.92
C ALA A 139 1.26 -13.29 1.28
N PHE A 140 0.40 -12.27 1.13
CA PHE A 140 -0.87 -12.42 0.42
C PHE A 140 -0.68 -12.85 -1.04
N TRP A 141 0.29 -12.26 -1.75
CA TRP A 141 0.61 -12.67 -3.12
C TRP A 141 1.12 -14.09 -3.23
N ALA A 142 1.93 -14.55 -2.28
CA ALA A 142 2.45 -15.90 -2.26
C ALA A 142 1.29 -16.92 -2.15
N ALA A 143 0.38 -16.70 -1.20
CA ALA A 143 -0.81 -17.55 -1.05
C ALA A 143 -1.70 -17.53 -2.31
N PHE A 144 -1.93 -16.36 -2.91
CA PHE A 144 -2.64 -16.27 -4.19
C PHE A 144 -1.92 -17.04 -5.31
N LYS A 145 -0.58 -16.93 -5.39
CA LYS A 145 0.22 -17.60 -6.41
C LYS A 145 0.15 -19.12 -6.27
N GLU A 146 0.16 -19.65 -5.05
CA GLU A 146 -0.02 -21.08 -4.80
C GLU A 146 -1.37 -21.58 -5.33
N MET A 147 -2.46 -20.88 -5.00
CA MET A 147 -3.79 -21.16 -5.55
C MET A 147 -3.81 -21.07 -7.08
N TYR A 148 -3.21 -20.02 -7.64
CA TYR A 148 -3.15 -19.79 -9.09
C TYR A 148 -2.39 -20.89 -9.83
N VAL A 149 -1.26 -21.33 -9.28
CA VAL A 149 -0.46 -22.43 -9.84
C VAL A 149 -1.25 -23.73 -9.78
N ALA A 150 -1.89 -24.05 -8.65
CA ALA A 150 -2.73 -25.23 -8.53
C ALA A 150 -3.87 -25.26 -9.56
N LEU A 151 -4.54 -24.12 -9.78
CA LEU A 151 -5.59 -24.01 -10.81
C LEU A 151 -5.04 -24.22 -12.23
N ARG A 152 -3.85 -23.68 -12.51
CA ARG A 152 -3.20 -23.83 -13.82
C ARG A 152 -2.77 -25.27 -14.06
N ASP A 153 -2.18 -25.92 -13.07
CA ASP A 153 -1.75 -27.31 -13.15
C ASP A 153 -2.95 -28.24 -13.32
N GLN A 154 -4.05 -28.00 -12.61
CA GLN A 154 -5.32 -28.70 -12.81
C GLN A 154 -5.86 -28.53 -14.23
N THR A 155 -5.87 -27.29 -14.74
CA THR A 155 -6.33 -27.00 -16.11
C THR A 155 -5.46 -27.71 -17.16
N GLN A 156 -4.14 -27.78 -16.93
CA GLN A 156 -3.22 -28.46 -17.83
C GLN A 156 -3.45 -29.99 -17.84
N GLN A 157 -3.62 -30.61 -16.67
CA GLN A 157 -3.92 -32.04 -16.57
C GLN A 157 -5.23 -32.40 -17.27
N GLU A 158 -6.24 -31.54 -17.16
CA GLU A 158 -7.52 -31.75 -17.83
C GLU A 158 -7.43 -31.60 -19.34
N LEU A 159 -6.62 -30.67 -19.84
CA LEU A 159 -6.32 -30.58 -21.28
C LEU A 159 -5.62 -31.85 -21.77
N GLU A 160 -4.61 -32.34 -21.04
CA GLU A 160 -3.91 -33.59 -21.39
C GLU A 160 -4.87 -34.79 -21.41
N GLU A 161 -5.83 -34.87 -20.49
CA GLU A 161 -6.85 -35.91 -20.47
C GLU A 161 -7.84 -35.76 -21.64
N LEU A 162 -8.27 -34.54 -21.96
CA LEU A 162 -9.14 -34.26 -23.09
C LEU A 162 -8.48 -34.58 -24.43
N ASP A 163 -7.19 -34.29 -24.59
CA ASP A 163 -6.41 -34.64 -25.78
C ASP A 163 -6.35 -36.16 -25.98
N GLN A 164 -6.17 -36.92 -24.89
CA GLN A 164 -6.21 -38.39 -24.94
C GLN A 164 -7.60 -38.93 -25.29
N ILE A 165 -8.67 -38.33 -24.75
CA ILE A 165 -10.06 -38.68 -25.08
C ILE A 165 -10.32 -38.40 -26.56
N ALA A 166 -9.88 -37.25 -27.08
CA ALA A 166 -10.05 -36.86 -28.47
C ALA A 166 -9.34 -37.85 -29.42
N ALA A 167 -8.14 -38.32 -29.06
CA ALA A 167 -7.43 -39.35 -29.82
C ALA A 167 -8.22 -40.67 -29.93
N CYS A 168 -8.93 -41.08 -28.87
CA CYS A 168 -9.78 -42.26 -28.85
C CYS A 168 -11.09 -42.11 -29.67
N LEU A 169 -11.43 -40.90 -30.12
CA LEU A 169 -12.61 -40.60 -30.93
C LEU A 169 -12.29 -40.40 -32.43
N GLY A 170 -11.04 -40.67 -32.86
CA GLY A 170 -10.63 -40.56 -34.26
C GLY A 170 -11.47 -41.41 -35.23
N ALA A 171 -11.39 -41.09 -36.52
CA ALA A 171 -12.22 -41.72 -37.56
C ALA A 171 -12.06 -43.26 -37.64
N GLU A 172 -10.86 -43.77 -37.32
CA GLU A 172 -10.55 -45.21 -37.31
C GLU A 172 -10.72 -45.86 -35.94
N ALA A 173 -11.27 -45.16 -34.95
CA ALA A 173 -11.43 -45.70 -33.61
C ALA A 173 -12.37 -46.92 -33.60
N SER A 174 -12.01 -47.95 -32.85
CA SER A 174 -12.86 -49.11 -32.60
C SER A 174 -14.07 -48.73 -31.73
N ALA A 175 -15.10 -49.59 -31.71
CA ALA A 175 -16.24 -49.40 -30.81
C ALA A 175 -15.80 -49.36 -29.33
N GLU A 176 -14.79 -50.16 -28.97
CA GLU A 176 -14.21 -50.21 -27.62
C GLU A 176 -13.48 -48.92 -27.27
N GLN A 177 -12.66 -48.37 -28.19
CA GLN A 177 -11.97 -47.08 -27.98
C GLN A 177 -12.96 -45.93 -27.80
N ARG A 178 -14.04 -45.93 -28.59
CA ARG A 178 -15.12 -44.94 -28.45
C ARG A 178 -15.84 -45.08 -27.11
N GLN A 179 -16.12 -46.30 -26.65
CA GLN A 179 -16.74 -46.52 -25.34
C GLN A 179 -15.82 -46.04 -24.22
N GLN A 180 -14.52 -46.36 -24.28
CA GLN A 180 -13.53 -45.89 -23.32
C GLN A 180 -13.46 -44.36 -23.25
N ALA A 181 -13.54 -43.67 -24.40
CA ALA A 181 -13.59 -42.22 -24.46
C ALA A 181 -14.82 -41.64 -23.74
N VAL A 182 -16.00 -42.25 -23.93
CA VAL A 182 -17.25 -41.86 -23.25
C VAL A 182 -17.14 -42.06 -21.75
N ASP A 183 -16.58 -43.19 -21.30
CA ASP A 183 -16.43 -43.50 -19.87
C ASP A 183 -15.49 -42.49 -19.19
N ARG A 184 -14.34 -42.17 -19.82
CA ARG A 184 -13.38 -41.17 -19.33
C ARG A 184 -13.98 -39.77 -19.29
N LEU A 185 -14.70 -39.36 -20.33
CA LEU A 185 -15.37 -38.06 -20.37
C LEU A 185 -16.45 -37.95 -19.28
N THR A 186 -17.18 -39.03 -19.02
CA THR A 186 -18.18 -39.10 -17.95
C THR A 186 -17.51 -38.97 -16.58
N ALA A 187 -16.40 -39.67 -16.35
CA ALA A 187 -15.63 -39.55 -15.12
C ALA A 187 -15.09 -38.14 -14.89
N LEU A 188 -14.53 -37.50 -15.93
CA LEU A 188 -14.07 -36.10 -15.86
C LEU A 188 -15.21 -35.14 -15.50
N ARG A 189 -16.39 -35.32 -16.13
CA ARG A 189 -17.59 -34.53 -15.82
C ARG A 189 -18.03 -34.69 -14.36
N GLU A 190 -18.07 -35.91 -13.84
CA GLU A 190 -18.47 -36.13 -12.45
C GLU A 190 -17.45 -35.55 -11.46
N ARG A 191 -16.14 -35.65 -11.73
CA ARG A 191 -15.11 -34.96 -10.92
C ARG A 191 -15.32 -33.44 -10.90
N LYS A 192 -15.59 -32.84 -12.06
CA LYS A 192 -15.87 -31.40 -12.18
C LYS A 192 -17.14 -30.98 -11.43
N ARG A 193 -18.19 -31.80 -11.49
CA ARG A 193 -19.42 -31.56 -10.74
C ARG A 193 -19.17 -31.63 -9.23
N ALA A 194 -18.44 -32.64 -8.77
CA ALA A 194 -18.11 -32.82 -7.36
C ALA A 194 -17.35 -31.62 -6.78
N ALA A 195 -16.41 -31.04 -7.55
CA ALA A 195 -15.65 -29.85 -7.15
C ALA A 195 -16.51 -28.59 -6.94
N LEU A 196 -17.71 -28.53 -7.51
CA LEU A 196 -18.66 -27.41 -7.28
C LEU A 196 -19.55 -27.64 -6.07
N THR A 197 -19.69 -28.88 -5.61
CA THR A 197 -20.57 -29.26 -4.50
C THR A 197 -19.82 -29.53 -3.19
N SER A 198 -18.47 -29.58 -3.22
CA SER A 198 -17.67 -29.71 -2.01
C SER A 198 -17.79 -28.44 -1.17
N GLU A 199 -18.36 -28.56 0.03
CA GLU A 199 -18.34 -27.48 1.03
C GLU A 199 -16.90 -27.23 1.51
N VAL A 200 -16.59 -25.95 1.76
CA VAL A 200 -15.29 -25.47 2.25
C VAL A 200 -15.23 -25.55 3.77
#